data_AF-A0A4R9VH32-F1
#
_entry.id   AF-A0A4R9VH32-F1
#
_cell.length_a   1.000
_cell.length_b   1.000
_cell.length_c   1.000
_cell.angle_alpha   90.00
_cell.angle_beta   90.00
_cell.angle_gamma   90.00
#
_symmetry.space_group_name_H-M   'P 1'
#
loop_
_entity.id
_entity.type
_entity.pdbx_description
1 polymer ?
#
loop_
_entity_poly.entity_id
_entity_poly.type
_entity_poly.pdbx_seq_one_letter_code
_entity_poly.pdbx_strand_id
1 'polypeptide(L)' 'MKERFKVEAIQSGYRVLDQAGKVLAIVERRPQAFEFVRDRGGRVRLQWARTVIVNQTLPRDFSATHGGF' A
#
# COMPACT_ATOMS: atom_id res chain seq x y z
N MET A 1 -4.49 18.91 -3.84
CA MET A 1 -4.35 17.47 -4.16
C MET A 1 -4.02 16.75 -2.86
N LYS A 2 -4.80 15.74 -2.42
CA LYS A 2 -4.46 14.99 -1.19
C LYS A 2 -3.23 14.13 -1.44
N GLU A 3 -2.23 14.21 -0.57
CA GLU A 3 -0.99 13.43 -0.68
C GLU A 3 -1.28 11.92 -0.66
N ARG A 4 -0.54 11.18 -1.50
CA ARG A 4 -0.65 9.73 -1.61
C ARG A 4 0.63 9.08 -1.08
N PHE A 5 0.45 8.14 -0.16
CA PHE A 5 1.55 7.43 0.50
C PHE A 5 1.57 5.97 0.07
N LYS A 6 2.76 5.40 -0.06
CA LYS A 6 2.93 3.97 -0.26
C LYS A 6 3.17 3.32 1.10
N VAL A 7 2.43 2.26 1.40
CA VAL A 7 2.70 1.41 2.56
C VAL A 7 3.27 0.11 2.01
N GLU A 8 4.44 -0.31 2.49
CA GLU A 8 5.11 -1.53 2.06
C GLU A 8 5.46 -2.39 3.27
N ALA A 9 5.26 -3.70 3.14
CA ALA A 9 5.81 -4.66 4.10
C ALA A 9 7.33 -4.75 3.93
N ILE A 10 8.04 -4.85 5.05
CA ILE A 10 9.48 -5.12 5.15
C ILE A 10 9.70 -6.26 6.16
N GLN A 11 10.93 -6.78 6.26
CA GLN A 11 11.24 -7.91 7.15
C GLN A 11 10.76 -7.73 8.61
N SER A 12 10.75 -6.51 9.13
CA SER A 12 10.42 -6.20 10.53
C SER A 12 9.14 -5.38 10.72
N GLY A 13 8.28 -5.26 9.70
CA GLY A 13 7.04 -4.51 9.81
C GLY A 13 6.66 -3.80 8.52
N TYR A 14 6.38 -2.50 8.62
CA TYR A 14 5.85 -1.69 7.52
C TYR A 14 6.58 -0.36 7.43
N ARG A 15 6.91 0.05 6.20
CA ARG A 15 7.39 1.41 5.93
C ARG A 15 6.35 2.21 5.17
N VAL A 16 6.23 3.48 5.52
CA VAL A 16 5.40 4.46 4.80
C VAL A 16 6.33 5.34 3.98
N LEU A 17 6.10 5.42 2.67
CA LEU A 17 6.84 6.27 1.74
C LEU A 17 5.95 7.38 1.19
N ASP A 18 6.54 8.53 0.88
CA ASP A 18 5.88 9.57 0.09
C ASP A 18 5.80 9.18 -1.40
N GLN A 19 5.27 10.10 -2.22
CA GLN A 19 5.16 9.90 -3.66
C GLN A 19 6.51 9.84 -4.39
N ALA A 20 7.56 10.45 -3.83
CA ALA A 20 8.92 10.43 -4.35
C ALA A 20 9.71 9.19 -3.90
N GLY A 21 9.14 8.35 -3.03
CA GLY A 21 9.78 7.16 -2.50
C GLY A 21 10.66 7.42 -1.27
N LYS A 22 10.56 8.60 -0.65
CA LYS A 22 11.24 8.87 0.63
C LYS A 22 10.52 8.13 1.75
N VAL A 23 11.28 7.44 2.61
CA VAL A 23 10.74 6.81 3.81
C VAL A 23 10.38 7.89 4.84
N LEU A 24 9.13 7.87 5.30
CA LEU A 24 8.59 8.82 6.27
C LEU A 24 8.37 8.21 7.66
N ALA A 25 8.14 6.90 7.71
CA ALA A 25 7.99 6.15 8.95
C ALA A 25 8.28 4.67 8.72
N ILE A 26 8.73 4.00 9.78
CA ILE A 26 8.82 2.56 9.90
C ILE A 26 8.08 2.19 11.18
N VAL A 27 7.13 1.26 11.08
CA VAL A 27 6.28 0.83 12.19
C VAL A 27 6.18 -0.69 12.18
N GLU A 28 5.97 -1.29 13.34
CA GLU A 28 5.92 -2.74 13.47
C GLU A 28 4.63 -3.32 12.89
N ARG A 29 3.50 -2.63 13.11
CA ARG A 29 2.17 -3.17 12.80
C ARG A 29 1.50 -2.38 11.68
N ARG A 30 0.83 -3.12 10.79
CA ARG A 30 0.10 -2.56 9.66
C ARG A 30 -0.91 -1.46 10.03
N PRO A 31 -1.74 -1.60 11.09
CA PRO A 31 -2.69 -0.55 11.47
C PRO A 31 -1.99 0.79 11.78
N GLN A 32 -0.80 0.75 12.40
CA GLN A 32 -0.03 1.95 12.73
C GLN A 32 0.42 2.69 11.46
N ALA A 33 0.71 1.97 10.38
CA ALA A 33 1.08 2.59 9.10
C ALA A 33 -0.12 3.31 8.46
N PHE A 34 -1.32 2.76 8.60
CA PHE A 34 -2.55 3.39 8.13
C PHE A 34 -2.96 4.58 8.99
N GLU A 35 -2.81 4.49 10.31
CA GLU A 35 -3.02 5.60 11.24
C GLU A 35 -2.08 6.77 10.89
N PHE A 36 -0.80 6.50 10.67
CA PHE A 36 0.17 7.51 10.23
C PHE A 36 -0.27 8.24 8.95
N VAL A 37 -0.79 7.51 7.96
CA VAL A 37 -1.30 8.11 6.71
C VAL A 37 -2.57 8.93 6.97
N ARG A 38 -3.49 8.43 7.81
CA ARG A 38 -4.73 9.10 8.18
C ARG A 38 -4.46 10.41 8.91
N ASP A 39 -3.54 10.41 9.85
CA ASP A 39 -3.24 11.58 10.70
C ASP A 39 -2.60 12.73 9.88
N ARG A 40 -2.02 12.41 8.70
CA ARG A 40 -1.56 13.39 7.70
C ARG A 40 -2.64 13.84 6.71
N GLY A 41 -3.89 13.41 6.89
CA GLY A 41 -4.98 13.67 5.93
C GLY A 41 -4.75 13.03 4.55
N GLY A 42 -3.84 12.07 4.49
CA GLY A 42 -3.36 11.41 3.28
C GLY A 42 -4.26 10.29 2.79
N ARG A 43 -3.87 9.68 1.68
CA ARG A 43 -4.47 8.44 1.16
C ARG A 43 -3.38 7.40 0.89
N VAL A 44 -3.69 6.13 1.11
CA VAL A 44 -2.80 5.04 0.70
C VAL A 44 -2.93 4.80 -0.79
N ARG A 45 -1.81 4.68 -1.48
CA ARG A 45 -1.74 4.26 -2.89
C ARG A 45 -1.96 2.75 -2.96
N LEU A 46 -3.04 2.36 -3.61
CA LEU A 46 -3.33 0.96 -3.93
C LEU A 46 -2.76 0.62 -5.31
N GLN A 47 -2.14 -0.55 -5.42
CA GLN A 47 -1.88 -1.23 -6.68
C GLN A 47 -3.10 -2.09 -7.02
N TRP A 48 -3.48 -2.09 -8.28
CA TRP A 48 -4.58 -2.91 -8.79
C TRP A 48 -3.98 -3.93 -9.74
N ALA A 49 -4.17 -5.20 -9.43
CA ALA A 49 -3.78 -6.31 -10.29
C ALA A 49 -5.03 -7.10 -10.68
N ARG A 50 -4.97 -7.74 -11.85
CA ARG A 50 -6.02 -8.67 -12.26
C ARG A 50 -5.88 -9.97 -11.46
N THR A 51 -7.00 -10.50 -10.99
CA THR A 51 -7.02 -11.80 -10.33
C THR A 51 -6.71 -12.89 -11.36
N VAL A 52 -5.69 -13.73 -11.09
CA VAL A 52 -5.30 -14.87 -11.93
C VAL A 52 -5.67 -16.15 -11.19
N ILE A 53 -6.51 -16.99 -11.82
CA ILE A 53 -6.93 -18.29 -11.29
C ILE A 53 -6.57 -19.35 -12.33
N VAL A 54 -5.74 -20.33 -11.98
CA VAL A 54 -5.25 -21.39 -12.90
C VAL A 54 -4.67 -20.81 -14.20
N ASN A 55 -3.76 -19.83 -14.09
CA ASN A 55 -3.15 -19.11 -15.22
C ASN A 55 -4.14 -18.37 -16.15
N GLN A 56 -5.41 -18.27 -15.79
CA GLN A 56 -6.39 -17.49 -16.52
C GLN A 56 -6.68 -16.19 -15.79
N THR A 57 -6.60 -15.10 -16.54
CA THR A 57 -7.05 -13.79 -16.07
C THR A 57 -8.57 -13.74 -16.21
N LEU A 58 -9.30 -13.63 -15.10
CA LEU A 58 -10.75 -13.46 -15.17
C LEU A 58 -11.11 -12.05 -15.67
N PRO A 59 -12.01 -11.91 -16.66
CA PRO A 59 -12.50 -10.60 -17.06
C PRO A 59 -13.19 -9.91 -15.89
N ARG A 60 -12.81 -8.65 -15.63
CA ARG A 60 -13.44 -7.76 -14.63
C ARG A 60 -13.21 -8.13 -13.16
N ASP A 61 -12.30 -9.07 -12.88
CA ASP A 61 -11.86 -9.35 -11.51
C ASP A 61 -10.56 -8.60 -11.19
N PHE A 62 -10.63 -7.66 -10.25
CA PHE A 62 -9.52 -6.83 -9.82
C PHE A 62 -9.39 -6.90 -8.30
N SER A 63 -8.18 -7.18 -7.84
CA SER A 63 -7.85 -7.13 -6.42
C SER A 63 -6.95 -5.94 -6.15
N ALA A 64 -7.30 -5.16 -5.12
CA ALA A 64 -6.46 -4.06 -4.64
C ALA A 64 -5.46 -4.58 -3.62
N THR A 65 -4.19 -4.23 -3.81
CA THR A 65 -3.12 -4.47 -2.84
C THR A 65 -2.45 -3.14 -2.48
N HIS A 66 -2.41 -2.81 -1.19
CA HIS A 66 -1.38 -1.92 -0.65
C HIS A 66 0.00 -2.59 -0.79
N GLY A 67 1.04 -1.79 -1.04
CA GLY A 67 2.31 -2.16 -1.65
C GLY A 67 2.96 -3.49 -1.22
N GLY A 68 3.45 -4.21 -2.24
CA GLY A 68 4.30 -5.40 -2.13
C GLY A 68 3.49 -6.69 -2.01
N PHE A 69 3.69 -7.60 -2.97
CA PHE A 69 3.27 -9.00 -2.87
C PHE A 69 4.10 -9.73 -1.81
#